data_AF-A0A1V9G730-F1
#
_entry.id   AF-A0A1V9G730-F1
#
_cell.length_a   1.000
_cell.length_b   1.000
_cell.length_c   1.000
_cell.angle_alpha   90.00
_cell.angle_beta   90.00
_cell.angle_gamma   90.00
#
_symmetry.space_group_name_H-M   'P 1'
#
loop_
_entity.id
_entity.type
_entity.pdbx_description
1 polymer ?
#
loop_
_entity_poly.entity_id
_entity_poly.type
_entity_poly.pdbx_seq_one_letter_code
_entity_poly.pdbx_strand_id
1 'polypeptide(L)'
;MKLFLFVFVSFMIVCCNSDELSLKIGKLNVVDSSKRGLYFYRVVNGLSTDAYFLSMKNDISRGFNNKEDFYFMVIDPLIYYKVKTDTVFIYTGTPAIPPAKFGFIVVQKSITALEEEQYEKMYKNNEIKKVVIDSIYTPDCNVTY
;
A
#
# COMPACT_ATOMS: atom_id res chain seq x y z
N MET A 1 -12.06 -20.57 -65.75
CA MET A 1 -12.25 -20.09 -64.36
C MET A 1 -10.89 -20.13 -63.67
N LYS A 2 -10.31 -18.97 -63.34
CA LYS A 2 -9.02 -18.88 -62.65
C LYS A 2 -9.28 -18.81 -61.15
N LEU A 3 -8.79 -19.81 -60.41
CA LEU A 3 -8.90 -19.91 -58.96
C LEU A 3 -8.11 -18.77 -58.30
N PHE A 4 -8.79 -17.97 -57.47
CA PHE A 4 -8.17 -16.98 -56.60
C PHE A 4 -7.42 -17.71 -55.48
N LEU A 5 -6.09 -17.58 -55.45
CA LEU A 5 -5.24 -18.07 -54.38
C LEU A 5 -5.14 -16.96 -53.32
N PHE A 6 -6.06 -16.97 -52.35
CA PHE A 6 -5.93 -16.20 -51.12
C PHE A 6 -5.55 -17.19 -50.02
N VAL A 7 -4.28 -17.18 -49.59
CA VAL A 7 -3.89 -17.81 -48.33
C VAL A 7 -3.13 -16.78 -47.51
N PHE A 8 -3.81 -16.40 -46.43
CA PHE A 8 -3.43 -15.46 -45.39
C PHE A 8 -2.01 -15.69 -44.89
N VAL A 9 -1.25 -14.58 -44.83
CA VAL A 9 -0.05 -14.48 -44.00
C VAL A 9 -0.50 -14.60 -42.55
N SER A 10 -0.27 -15.78 -41.95
CA SER A 10 -0.35 -15.97 -40.52
C SER A 10 0.81 -15.22 -39.87
N PHE A 11 0.61 -13.93 -39.58
CA PHE A 11 1.38 -13.25 -38.56
C PHE A 11 0.99 -13.92 -37.23
N MET A 12 1.82 -14.85 -36.80
CA MET A 12 1.97 -15.18 -35.39
C MET A 12 2.29 -13.89 -34.65
N ILE A 13 1.25 -13.18 -34.21
CA ILE A 13 1.34 -12.27 -33.09
C ILE A 13 1.65 -13.19 -31.91
N VAL A 14 2.95 -13.42 -31.70
CA VAL A 14 3.46 -13.84 -30.41
C VAL A 14 3.00 -12.74 -29.47
N CYS A 15 1.91 -13.00 -28.73
CA CYS A 15 1.59 -12.21 -27.56
C CYS A 15 2.79 -12.36 -26.63
N CYS A 16 3.70 -11.40 -26.71
CA CYS A 16 4.53 -11.02 -25.58
C CYS A 16 3.57 -10.64 -24.47
N ASN A 17 3.10 -11.63 -23.71
CA ASN A 17 2.76 -11.40 -22.32
C ASN A 17 4.10 -11.19 -21.63
N SER A 18 4.70 -10.01 -21.81
CA SER A 18 5.65 -9.54 -20.80
C SER A 18 4.81 -9.50 -19.53
N ASP A 19 5.10 -10.39 -18.59
CA ASP A 19 4.63 -10.25 -17.22
C ASP A 19 5.08 -8.86 -16.78
N GLU A 20 4.20 -7.87 -16.95
CA GLU A 20 4.52 -6.49 -16.64
C GLU A 20 4.83 -6.47 -15.15
N LEU A 21 6.10 -6.24 -14.83
CA LEU A 21 6.59 -5.84 -13.53
C LEU A 21 6.09 -4.42 -13.19
N SER A 22 4.81 -4.16 -13.46
CA SER A 22 4.17 -2.89 -13.24
C SER A 22 3.89 -2.73 -11.76
N LEU A 23 4.31 -1.58 -11.23
CA LEU A 23 4.05 -1.18 -9.86
C LEU A 23 2.54 -1.14 -9.63
N LYS A 24 2.04 -1.92 -8.67
CA LYS A 24 0.65 -1.89 -8.23
C LYS A 24 0.56 -1.30 -6.84
N ILE A 25 -0.46 -0.48 -6.61
CA ILE A 25 -0.62 0.27 -5.37
C ILE A 25 -2.05 0.11 -4.88
N GLY A 26 -2.20 -0.14 -3.59
CA GLY A 26 -3.46 -0.03 -2.89
C GLY A 26 -3.42 1.14 -1.91
N LYS A 27 -4.58 1.76 -1.67
CA LYS A 27 -4.71 2.93 -0.79
C LYS A 27 -5.89 2.74 0.17
N LEU A 28 -5.65 3.02 1.45
CA LEU A 28 -6.67 3.12 2.49
C LEU A 28 -6.62 4.52 3.11
N ASN A 29 -7.74 5.23 3.08
CA ASN A 29 -7.88 6.49 3.78
C ASN A 29 -8.01 6.22 5.28
N VAL A 30 -7.20 6.88 6.11
CA VAL A 30 -7.34 6.81 7.56
C VAL A 30 -8.59 7.61 7.94
N VAL A 31 -9.61 6.90 8.44
CA VAL A 31 -10.88 7.49 8.87
C VAL A 31 -10.69 8.12 10.26
N ASP A 32 -11.39 9.23 10.53
CA ASP A 32 -11.52 9.87 11.85
C ASP A 32 -10.38 10.82 12.30
N SER A 33 -9.52 11.26 11.38
CA SER A 33 -8.54 12.31 11.68
C SER A 33 -9.14 13.71 11.50
N SER A 34 -8.99 14.57 12.53
CA SER A 34 -9.37 15.99 12.48
C SER A 34 -8.71 16.75 11.31
N LYS A 35 -7.52 16.30 10.90
CA LYS A 35 -6.85 16.69 9.67
C LYS A 35 -7.18 15.67 8.57
N ARG A 36 -7.79 16.13 7.48
CA ARG A 36 -7.96 15.29 6.27
C ARG A 36 -6.59 14.97 5.67
N GLY A 37 -6.48 13.82 5.00
CA GLY A 37 -5.33 13.52 4.15
C GLY A 37 -4.24 12.67 4.81
N LEU A 38 -4.61 11.63 5.54
CA LEU A 38 -3.70 10.58 6.00
C LEU A 38 -4.08 9.25 5.35
N TYR A 39 -3.09 8.56 4.80
CA TYR A 39 -3.30 7.40 3.93
C TYR A 39 -2.32 6.29 4.27
N PHE A 40 -2.85 5.08 4.41
CA PHE A 40 -2.02 3.88 4.30
C PHE A 40 -1.93 3.47 2.83
N TYR A 41 -0.72 3.14 2.40
CA TYR A 41 -0.47 2.60 1.07
C TYR A 41 0.17 1.22 1.17
N ARG A 42 -0.22 0.34 0.26
CA ARG A 42 0.45 -0.95 -0.01
C ARG A 42 1.02 -0.88 -1.41
N VAL A 43 2.30 -1.14 -1.57
CA VAL A 43 3.02 -1.11 -2.85
C VAL A 43 3.51 -2.52 -3.17
N VAL A 44 3.08 -3.04 -4.31
CA VAL A 44 3.39 -4.37 -4.84
C VAL A 44 4.17 -4.18 -6.13
N ASN A 45 5.41 -4.64 -6.19
CA ASN A 45 6.31 -4.39 -7.32
C ASN A 45 6.63 -5.65 -8.16
N GLY A 46 5.94 -6.77 -7.93
CA GLY A 46 6.06 -8.02 -8.69
C GLY A 46 7.40 -8.76 -8.54
N LEU A 47 8.42 -8.16 -7.92
CA LEU A 47 9.75 -8.74 -7.72
C LEU A 47 10.07 -9.01 -6.24
N SER A 48 9.42 -8.30 -5.32
CA SER A 48 9.62 -8.43 -3.89
C SER A 48 8.31 -8.57 -3.13
N THR A 49 8.45 -8.69 -1.83
CA THR A 49 7.39 -8.60 -0.84
C THR A 49 6.86 -7.15 -0.74
N ASP A 50 5.62 -7.00 -0.27
CA ASP A 50 4.87 -5.74 -0.30
C ASP A 50 5.41 -4.67 0.65
N ALA A 51 5.56 -3.44 0.19
CA ALA A 51 5.94 -2.32 1.04
C ALA A 51 4.70 -1.57 1.52
N TYR A 52 4.63 -1.29 2.82
CA TYR A 52 3.55 -0.51 3.42
C TYR A 52 4.07 0.86 3.84
N PHE A 53 3.26 1.89 3.60
CA PHE A 53 3.58 3.27 3.96
C PHE A 53 2.41 3.95 4.66
N LEU A 54 2.73 4.85 5.58
CA LEU A 54 1.77 5.85 6.07
C LEU A 54 2.24 7.22 5.60
N SER A 55 1.39 7.88 4.82
CA SER A 55 1.72 9.12 4.09
C SER A 55 0.59 10.14 4.18
N MET A 56 0.95 11.41 4.05
CA MET A 56 -0.01 12.50 3.84
C MET A 56 -0.19 12.88 2.36
N LYS A 57 0.54 12.21 1.45
CA LYS A 57 0.46 12.46 0.02
C LYS A 57 -0.75 11.71 -0.54
N ASN A 58 -1.75 12.42 -1.04
CA ASN A 58 -2.86 11.79 -1.77
C ASN A 58 -2.44 11.38 -3.18
N ASP A 59 -1.59 12.19 -3.82
CA ASP A 59 -1.03 11.93 -5.14
C ASP A 59 0.24 11.09 -5.01
N ILE A 60 0.13 9.86 -5.48
CA ILE A 60 1.15 8.82 -5.43
C ILE A 60 2.31 9.07 -6.40
N SER A 61 2.07 9.89 -7.44
CA SER A 61 3.06 10.25 -8.46
C SER A 61 4.24 11.03 -7.88
N ARG A 62 4.04 11.65 -6.71
CA ARG A 62 5.09 12.34 -5.96
C ARG A 62 6.10 11.39 -5.31
N GLY A 63 5.81 10.09 -5.31
CA GLY A 63 6.65 9.05 -4.72
C GLY A 63 6.71 9.09 -3.19
N PHE A 64 7.21 7.98 -2.64
CA PHE A 64 7.48 7.83 -1.20
C PHE A 64 8.94 8.12 -0.89
N ASN A 65 9.20 8.69 0.28
CA ASN A 65 10.55 8.90 0.77
C ASN A 65 10.63 8.85 2.30
N ASN A 66 11.82 8.55 2.82
CA ASN A 66 12.10 8.44 4.25
C ASN A 66 12.11 9.77 5.02
N LYS A 67 11.93 10.92 4.34
CA LYS A 67 11.88 12.23 5.01
C LYS A 67 10.46 12.63 5.40
N GLU A 68 9.46 12.08 4.69
CA GLU A 68 8.06 12.51 4.77
C GLU A 68 7.09 11.36 5.02
N ASP A 69 7.49 10.11 4.77
CA ASP A 69 6.61 8.95 4.86
C ASP A 69 7.14 7.92 5.87
N PHE A 70 6.24 7.35 6.66
CA PHE A 70 6.57 6.18 7.48
C PHE A 70 6.67 4.97 6.57
N TYR A 71 7.74 4.18 6.76
CA TYR A 71 7.94 2.93 6.05
C TYR A 71 7.79 1.75 7.01
N PHE A 72 6.84 0.88 6.71
CA PHE A 72 6.60 -0.36 7.45
C PHE A 72 7.38 -1.47 6.76
N MET A 73 8.15 -2.22 7.56
CA MET A 73 8.84 -3.39 7.03
C MET A 73 7.84 -4.38 6.44
N VAL A 74 8.35 -5.08 5.45
CA VAL A 74 7.62 -5.76 4.40
C VAL A 74 7.11 -7.16 4.81
N ILE A 75 7.57 -7.69 5.93
CA ILE A 75 7.22 -9.04 6.39
C ILE A 75 5.93 -8.96 7.21
N ASP A 76 4.84 -9.37 6.56
CA ASP A 76 3.50 -9.60 7.11
C ASP A 76 3.04 -8.52 8.11
N PRO A 77 2.86 -7.26 7.65
CA PRO A 77 2.60 -6.16 8.55
C PRO A 77 1.13 -6.22 8.95
N LEU A 78 0.85 -7.03 9.97
CA LEU A 78 -0.33 -6.87 10.77
C LEU A 78 -0.26 -5.46 11.38
N ILE A 79 -1.07 -4.55 10.84
CA ILE A 79 -1.13 -3.16 11.29
C ILE A 79 -2.54 -2.89 11.78
N TYR A 80 -2.65 -2.53 13.05
CA TYR A 80 -3.83 -1.86 13.58
C TYR A 80 -3.53 -0.40 13.84
N TYR A 81 -4.57 0.43 13.79
CA TYR A 81 -4.44 1.84 14.11
C TYR A 81 -5.64 2.36 14.90
N LYS A 82 -5.40 3.45 15.62
CA LYS A 82 -6.43 4.27 16.25
C LYS A 82 -6.04 5.74 16.13
N VAL A 83 -7.00 6.59 15.78
CA VAL A 83 -6.78 8.03 15.74
C VAL A 83 -7.45 8.67 16.96
N LYS A 84 -6.74 9.59 17.62
CA LYS A 84 -7.30 10.48 18.64
C LYS A 84 -6.80 11.90 18.38
N THR A 85 -7.67 12.77 17.88
CA THR A 85 -7.36 14.18 17.59
C THR A 85 -6.21 14.33 16.58
N ASP A 86 -4.98 14.54 17.07
CA ASP A 86 -3.73 14.74 16.29
C ASP A 86 -2.74 13.58 16.47
N THR A 87 -3.13 12.54 17.22
CA THR A 87 -2.29 11.38 17.50
C THR A 87 -2.81 10.15 16.78
N VAL A 88 -1.94 9.50 16.02
CA VAL A 88 -2.16 8.21 15.39
C VAL A 88 -1.40 7.16 16.19
N PHE A 89 -2.13 6.26 16.84
CA PHE A 89 -1.57 5.10 17.49
C PHE A 89 -1.50 3.96 16.48
N ILE A 90 -0.32 3.37 16.32
CA ILE A 90 -0.08 2.28 15.37
C ILE A 90 0.44 1.08 16.16
N TYR A 91 -0.20 -0.06 15.94
CA TYR A 91 0.12 -1.33 16.60
C TYR A 91 0.56 -2.32 15.52
N THR A 92 1.81 -2.75 15.55
CA THR A 92 2.37 -3.63 14.50
C THR A 92 3.51 -4.48 15.04
N GLY A 93 3.78 -5.63 14.42
CA GLY A 93 4.81 -6.56 14.89
C GLY A 93 6.22 -5.97 14.84
N THR A 94 6.52 -5.21 13.77
CA THR A 94 7.78 -4.48 13.61
C THR A 94 7.48 -2.99 13.46
N PRO A 95 7.98 -2.11 14.34
CA PRO A 95 7.77 -0.68 14.23
C PRO A 95 8.23 -0.13 12.87
N ALA A 96 7.46 0.81 12.32
CA ALA A 96 7.84 1.52 11.11
C ALA A 96 9.03 2.45 11.35
N ILE A 97 9.80 2.65 10.29
CA ILE A 97 10.85 3.65 10.24
C ILE A 97 10.18 5.03 10.15
N PRO A 98 10.37 5.91 11.16
CA PRO A 98 9.74 7.22 11.17
C PRO A 98 10.43 8.20 10.21
N PRO A 99 9.69 9.13 9.60
CA PRO A 99 10.26 10.21 8.81
C PRO A 99 10.86 11.31 9.70
N ALA A 100 11.68 12.18 9.09
CA ALA A 100 12.25 13.34 9.78
C ALA A 100 11.18 14.34 10.24
N LYS A 101 10.09 14.49 9.47
CA LYS A 101 8.94 15.34 9.80
C LYS A 101 7.65 14.67 9.35
N PHE A 102 6.62 14.74 10.20
CA PHE A 102 5.28 14.26 9.88
C PHE A 102 4.22 15.20 10.46
N GLY A 103 3.10 15.38 9.76
CA GLY A 103 2.03 16.32 10.16
C GLY A 103 1.15 15.85 11.33
N PHE A 104 1.39 14.63 11.83
CA PHE A 104 0.71 14.00 12.94
C PHE A 104 1.71 13.50 13.98
N ILE A 105 1.27 13.43 15.24
CA ILE A 105 1.99 12.68 16.27
C ILE A 105 1.71 11.21 16.02
N VAL A 106 2.75 10.41 15.80
CA VAL A 106 2.60 8.96 15.61
C VAL A 106 3.20 8.23 16.80
N VAL A 107 2.39 7.46 17.50
CA VAL A 107 2.81 6.61 18.62
C VAL A 107 2.80 5.17 18.13
N GLN A 108 3.98 4.56 18.07
CA GLN A 108 4.16 3.20 17.60
C GLN A 108 4.24 2.25 18.80
N LYS A 109 3.51 1.12 18.74
CA LYS A 109 3.58 0.05 19.72
C LYS A 109 3.84 -1.27 19.00
N SER A 110 4.92 -1.94 19.41
CA SER A 110 5.20 -3.30 18.96
C SER A 110 4.16 -4.24 19.54
N ILE A 111 3.58 -5.12 18.72
CA ILE A 111 2.73 -6.22 19.20
C ILE A 111 3.53 -7.51 19.14
N THR A 112 3.44 -8.31 20.19
CA THR A 112 3.98 -9.67 20.20
C THR A 112 2.93 -10.66 19.71
N ALA A 113 3.36 -11.84 19.27
CA ALA A 113 2.44 -12.90 18.84
C ALA A 113 1.43 -13.30 19.95
N LEU A 114 1.83 -13.19 21.22
CA LEU A 114 0.97 -13.47 22.37
C LEU A 114 -0.13 -12.41 22.57
N GLU A 115 0.05 -11.20 22.05
CA GLU A 115 -0.92 -10.11 22.17
C GLU A 115 -1.86 -10.02 20.97
N GLU A 116 -1.62 -10.78 19.89
CA GLU A 116 -2.39 -10.69 18.65
C GLU A 116 -3.90 -10.88 18.87
N GLU A 117 -4.28 -11.88 19.70
CA GLU A 117 -5.67 -12.15 20.05
C GLU A 117 -6.35 -10.96 20.74
N GLN A 118 -5.60 -10.24 21.59
CA GLN A 118 -6.11 -9.04 22.26
C GLN A 118 -6.43 -7.94 21.24
N TYR A 119 -5.53 -7.66 20.30
CA TYR A 119 -5.76 -6.62 19.29
C TYR A 119 -6.86 -7.03 18.29
N GLU A 120 -6.97 -8.31 17.94
CA GLU A 120 -8.10 -8.81 17.16
C GLU A 120 -9.45 -8.61 17.89
N LYS A 121 -9.50 -8.84 19.20
CA LYS A 121 -10.69 -8.55 20.01
C LYS A 121 -11.03 -7.06 20.02
N MET A 122 -10.02 -6.20 20.21
CA MET A 122 -10.21 -4.74 20.14
C MET A 122 -10.71 -4.29 18.77
N TYR A 123 -10.24 -4.91 17.68
CA TYR A 123 -10.72 -4.67 16.32
C TYR A 123 -12.20 -5.08 16.17
N LYS A 124 -12.56 -6.30 16.60
CA LYS A 124 -13.95 -6.79 16.59
C LYS A 124 -14.90 -5.92 17.43
N ASN A 125 -14.40 -5.31 18.49
CA ASN A 125 -15.13 -4.36 19.33
C ASN A 125 -15.18 -2.92 18.77
N ASN A 126 -14.61 -2.66 17.59
CA ASN A 126 -14.47 -1.33 16.98
C ASN A 126 -13.63 -0.33 17.80
N GLU A 127 -12.79 -0.80 18.73
CA GLU A 127 -11.91 0.07 19.53
C GLU A 127 -10.70 0.58 18.75
N ILE A 128 -10.28 -0.20 17.76
CA ILE A 128 -9.20 0.08 16.80
C ILE A 128 -9.65 -0.35 15.39
N LYS A 129 -8.92 0.07 14.36
CA LYS A 129 -9.13 -0.32 12.97
C LYS A 129 -7.95 -1.17 12.49
N LYS A 130 -8.22 -2.10 11.57
CA LYS A 130 -7.19 -2.92 10.90
C LYS A 130 -6.87 -2.32 9.53
N VAL A 131 -5.60 -2.25 9.15
CA VAL A 131 -5.19 -1.83 7.81
C VAL A 131 -5.35 -3.03 6.88
N VAL A 132 -6.39 -3.00 6.05
CA VAL A 132 -6.67 -4.02 5.03
C VAL A 132 -6.73 -3.32 3.68
N ILE A 133 -5.81 -3.68 2.78
CA ILE A 133 -5.64 -3.06 1.46
C ILE A 133 -5.63 -4.16 0.40
N ASP A 134 -6.83 -4.60 0.04
CA ASP A 134 -7.03 -5.72 -0.91
C ASP A 134 -7.21 -5.23 -2.35
N SER A 135 -7.70 -4.01 -2.53
CA SER A 135 -7.85 -3.38 -3.84
C SER A 135 -6.54 -2.70 -4.24
N ILE A 136 -5.92 -3.21 -5.30
CA ILE A 136 -4.69 -2.69 -5.90
C ILE A 136 -4.95 -2.25 -7.34
N TYR A 137 -4.30 -1.18 -7.77
CA TYR A 137 -4.39 -0.63 -9.12
C TYR A 137 -3.01 -0.18 -9.61
N THR A 138 -2.82 -0.11 -10.92
CA THR A 138 -1.63 0.51 -11.52
C THR A 138 -1.85 2.03 -11.51
N PRO A 139 -1.00 2.81 -10.82
CA PRO A 139 -1.17 4.25 -10.78
C PRO A 139 -0.84 4.86 -12.14
N ASP A 140 -1.63 5.86 -12.55
CA ASP A 140 -1.38 6.65 -13.76
C ASP A 140 -0.29 7.70 -13.49
N CYS A 141 0.93 7.21 -13.28
CA CYS A 141 2.11 8.04 -13.06
C CYS A 141 2.90 8.12 -14.37
N ASN A 142 3.05 9.32 -14.93
CA ASN A 142 4.06 9.56 -15.95
C ASN A 142 5.44 9.53 -15.29
N VAL A 143 6.06 8.35 -15.23
CA VAL A 143 7.44 8.20 -14.76
C VAL A 143 8.36 8.73 -15.85
N THR A 144 8.63 10.03 -15.87
CA THR A 144 9.76 10.57 -16.62
C THR A 144 11.04 10.16 -15.90
N TYR A 145 11.79 9.26 -16.53
CA TYR A 145 13.11 8.82 -16.10
C TYR A 145 14.14 9.96 -16.13
#